data_AF-A0A9W4RJX4-F1
#
_entry.id   AF-A0A9W4RJX4-F1
#
_cell.length_a   1.000
_cell.length_b   1.000
_cell.length_c   1.000
_cell.angle_alpha   90.00
_cell.angle_beta   90.00
_cell.angle_gamma   90.00
#
_symmetry.space_group_name_H-M   'P 1'
#
loop_
_entity.id
_entity.type
_entity.pdbx_description
1 polymer ?
#
loop_
_entity_poly.entity_id
_entity_poly.type
_entity_poly.pdbx_seq_one_letter_code
_entity_poly.pdbx_strand_id
1 'polypeptide(L)'
;MPAPLDLSKSKLSVSDPRMNLRRSASHTGSSKWEKVPLSATSSRFSFNHLLFSSPPPSPSLPALIPPPRKSPIHPRPTRVFRFTFWLAFTVLLLYFATFPFRTSFGVPSINLPFSAHDDFEMVGQDDLPDFPTPIVMSDHGGKSKWTVSIPPSYDFPLSVKEYGDMCKKCKEVAARVRDMRHRTQILDQNLLSQDAPNDPYFIDVAEAQKTGLLPDVAAKWPSKGQGHDGDLVGENKDSLVEKPVCESSMTFIMETADAGIGHTIMQLWTFYGLAKRQGRAFFIDDSRWAYGKYTDIFQAPPVPLCRPPPRHEMIPCPPRARHLVVTSETAKEMWAGSISKPHSDFRAQDEQGLRELFELAHEGHRALWDLNKDDAQYVSKRVKEIKDKTIVGNGNPNNGVVVGVHVRHGDCHPTEYQYHGTYIPMEIIANAAQEVIDSKHNGTGVDGGDDELAKRKSFIVLASDDPTVYDAEDFKGSMRAQEQIRLASKQEVHKATPDRHVMHHFEDEAFGWEGGFFAAMFWNLGLSSMSASNAATAKNKQLAPSAEALRLRSYVGRAYLMDLAVLADASDTVICTVSAMGCRLLAVMMGWERAMEHHNWINVDGPYGWTGLTF
;
A
#
# COMPACT_ATOMS: atom_id res chain seq x y z
N MET A 1 -14.75 -14.85 -28.65
CA MET A 1 -14.47 -13.68 -27.81
C MET A 1 -15.23 -13.87 -26.51
N PRO A 2 -14.57 -13.96 -25.35
CA PRO A 2 -15.28 -13.89 -24.08
C PRO A 2 -15.85 -12.48 -23.90
N ALA A 3 -17.05 -12.36 -23.35
CA ALA A 3 -17.70 -11.08 -23.12
C ALA A 3 -16.92 -10.28 -22.05
N PRO A 4 -16.78 -8.95 -22.19
CA PRO A 4 -16.31 -8.11 -21.09
C PRO A 4 -17.21 -8.33 -19.86
N LEU A 5 -16.69 -8.02 -18.66
CA LEU A 5 -17.50 -8.01 -17.44
C LEU A 5 -18.66 -7.04 -17.64
N ASP A 6 -19.83 -7.60 -17.98
CA ASP A 6 -21.04 -6.86 -18.28
C ASP A 6 -21.68 -6.40 -16.97
N LEU A 7 -21.28 -5.20 -16.54
CA LEU A 7 -21.79 -4.53 -15.35
C LEU A 7 -23.23 -4.03 -15.52
N SER A 8 -23.84 -4.16 -16.72
CA SER A 8 -25.20 -3.67 -16.98
C SER A 8 -26.30 -4.44 -16.22
N LYS A 9 -26.03 -5.68 -15.80
CA LYS A 9 -27.00 -6.52 -15.08
C LYS A 9 -27.01 -6.31 -13.57
N SER A 10 -25.93 -5.76 -13.02
CA SER A 10 -25.88 -5.30 -11.64
C SER A 10 -26.44 -3.88 -11.58
N LYS A 11 -27.46 -3.62 -10.76
CA LYS A 11 -28.00 -2.27 -10.52
C LYS A 11 -26.98 -1.43 -9.76
N LEU A 12 -25.92 -1.03 -10.46
CA LEU A 12 -24.88 -0.13 -10.00
C LEU A 12 -25.33 1.28 -10.33
N SER A 13 -25.49 2.10 -9.30
CA SER A 13 -25.45 3.54 -9.51
C SER A 13 -24.44 4.10 -8.51
N VAL A 14 -23.39 4.68 -9.05
CA VAL A 14 -22.35 5.32 -8.27
C VAL A 14 -22.77 6.77 -8.07
N SER A 15 -22.78 7.24 -6.83
CA SER A 15 -22.98 8.65 -6.53
C SER A 15 -21.76 9.45 -7.00
N ASP A 16 -22.00 10.44 -7.86
CA ASP A 16 -21.00 11.37 -8.41
C ASP A 16 -20.06 11.93 -7.32
N PRO A 17 -18.73 11.69 -7.34
CA PRO A 17 -17.77 12.49 -6.60
C PRO A 17 -17.44 13.77 -7.40
N ARG A 18 -18.47 14.47 -7.89
CA ARG A 18 -18.28 15.81 -8.45
C ARG A 18 -18.11 16.79 -7.29
N MET A 19 -16.85 17.01 -6.91
CA MET A 19 -16.46 18.28 -6.30
C MET A 19 -16.84 19.36 -7.32
N ASN A 20 -17.98 20.03 -7.10
CA ASN A 20 -18.52 21.04 -7.99
C ASN A 20 -17.60 22.27 -8.04
N LEU A 21 -16.56 22.20 -8.87
CA LEU A 21 -15.94 23.36 -9.48
C LEU A 21 -16.57 23.57 -10.85
N ARG A 22 -17.86 23.90 -10.89
CA ARG A 22 -18.47 24.46 -12.09
C ARG A 22 -17.88 25.85 -12.31
N ARG A 23 -16.90 25.89 -13.20
CA ARG A 23 -16.34 27.08 -13.86
C ARG A 23 -17.51 27.88 -14.46
N SER A 24 -17.82 29.04 -13.88
CA SER A 24 -18.79 30.01 -14.37
C SER A 24 -18.20 30.76 -15.57
N ALA A 25 -18.22 30.15 -16.76
CA ALA A 25 -17.83 30.83 -17.98
C ALA A 25 -18.51 30.22 -19.21
N SER A 26 -19.82 30.46 -19.39
CA SER A 26 -20.48 30.39 -20.70
C SER A 26 -21.96 30.78 -20.60
N HIS A 27 -22.29 32.07 -20.57
CA HIS A 27 -23.57 32.58 -21.06
C HIS A 27 -23.37 33.99 -21.62
N THR A 28 -22.77 34.06 -22.81
CA THR A 28 -23.02 35.15 -23.75
C THR A 28 -24.07 34.66 -24.74
N GLY A 29 -25.28 35.19 -24.65
CA GLY A 29 -26.27 34.99 -25.70
C GLY A 29 -27.70 34.86 -25.19
N SER A 30 -28.54 35.76 -25.69
CA SER A 30 -30.00 35.74 -25.67
C SER A 30 -30.71 36.47 -24.53
N SER A 31 -31.43 37.48 -25.00
CA SER A 31 -32.41 38.36 -24.41
C SER A 31 -33.45 37.75 -23.46
N LYS A 32 -33.97 38.65 -22.60
CA LYS A 32 -35.39 38.78 -22.19
C LYS A 32 -35.74 38.23 -20.78
N TRP A 33 -35.85 39.18 -19.85
CA TRP A 33 -36.63 39.21 -18.59
C TRP A 33 -36.82 37.93 -17.77
N GLU A 34 -36.26 37.90 -16.55
CA GLU A 34 -37.07 37.82 -15.32
C GLU A 34 -36.26 38.17 -14.06
N LYS A 35 -36.93 38.88 -13.14
CA LYS A 35 -36.44 39.40 -11.86
C LYS A 35 -36.78 38.39 -10.76
N VAL A 36 -35.80 37.80 -10.08
CA VAL A 36 -35.93 37.36 -8.67
C VAL A 36 -34.54 37.42 -7.99
N PRO A 37 -34.39 38.04 -6.81
CA PRO A 37 -33.18 37.92 -6.01
C PRO A 37 -33.32 36.77 -5.01
N LEU A 38 -32.37 35.84 -4.99
CA LEU A 38 -32.19 34.93 -3.86
C LEU A 38 -30.80 35.14 -3.28
N SER A 39 -30.80 35.87 -2.18
CA SER A 39 -29.68 36.06 -1.27
C SER A 39 -29.24 34.72 -0.68
N ALA A 40 -27.99 34.32 -0.95
CA ALA A 40 -27.28 33.30 -0.19
C ALA A 40 -25.89 33.84 0.17
N THR A 41 -25.87 34.74 1.15
CA THR A 41 -24.65 35.23 1.79
C THR A 41 -24.17 34.22 2.83
N SER A 42 -23.20 33.37 2.47
CA SER A 42 -22.20 32.84 3.41
C SER A 42 -21.13 32.00 2.70
N SER A 43 -20.11 32.68 2.15
CA SER A 43 -18.77 32.08 2.05
C SER A 43 -17.74 33.21 2.04
N ARG A 44 -16.99 33.32 3.13
CA ARG A 44 -15.83 34.22 3.22
C ARG A 44 -14.66 33.54 2.50
N PHE A 45 -14.51 33.81 1.21
CA PHE A 45 -13.30 33.45 0.47
C PHE A 45 -12.17 34.45 0.77
N SER A 46 -11.05 33.92 1.25
CA SER A 46 -9.81 34.67 1.51
C SER A 46 -8.96 34.74 0.25
N PHE A 47 -8.68 35.96 -0.22
CA PHE A 47 -7.90 36.25 -1.43
C PHE A 47 -6.37 36.31 -1.19
N ASN A 48 -5.88 35.67 -0.13
CA ASN A 48 -4.44 35.73 0.20
C ASN A 48 -3.52 35.02 -0.79
N HIS A 49 -4.05 34.24 -1.75
CA HIS A 49 -3.27 33.52 -2.76
C HIS A 49 -3.06 34.31 -4.07
N LEU A 50 -3.62 35.52 -4.21
CA LEU A 50 -3.42 36.38 -5.39
C LEU A 50 -2.28 37.39 -5.23
N LEU A 51 -1.59 37.42 -4.07
CA LEU A 51 -0.50 38.36 -3.81
C LEU A 51 0.90 37.80 -4.11
N PHE A 52 1.03 36.52 -4.51
CA PHE A 52 2.36 35.89 -4.73
C PHE A 52 2.56 35.20 -6.08
N SER A 53 1.68 35.42 -7.06
CA SER A 53 1.89 34.91 -8.43
C SER A 53 2.25 36.06 -9.37
N SER A 54 3.54 36.36 -9.50
CA SER A 54 4.02 37.19 -10.61
C SER A 54 3.89 36.40 -11.92
N PRO A 55 3.28 36.95 -12.98
CA PRO A 55 3.20 36.28 -14.28
C PRO A 55 4.59 36.17 -14.94
N PRO A 56 4.83 35.15 -15.78
CA PRO A 56 6.08 35.02 -16.54
C PRO A 56 6.24 36.19 -17.53
N PRO A 57 7.48 36.66 -17.78
CA PRO A 57 7.72 37.82 -18.64
C PRO A 57 7.54 37.47 -20.12
N SER A 58 6.57 38.08 -20.78
CA SER A 58 6.46 38.10 -22.25
C SER A 58 7.49 39.07 -22.85
N PRO A 59 8.00 38.84 -24.08
CA PRO A 59 9.01 39.68 -24.70
C PRO A 59 8.41 41.01 -25.16
N SER A 60 8.92 42.13 -24.66
CA SER A 60 8.48 43.48 -25.03
C SER A 60 9.40 44.12 -26.09
N LEU A 61 8.78 44.69 -27.13
CA LEU A 61 9.38 45.65 -28.07
C LEU A 61 10.01 46.86 -27.35
N PRO A 62 11.06 47.49 -27.91
CA PRO A 62 11.77 48.58 -27.23
C PRO A 62 10.91 49.85 -27.12
N ALA A 63 10.67 50.29 -25.89
CA ALA A 63 9.96 51.53 -25.59
C ALA A 63 10.90 52.75 -25.72
N LEU A 64 10.50 53.73 -26.53
CA LEU A 64 11.26 54.93 -26.92
C LEU A 64 11.16 56.11 -25.92
N ILE A 65 10.87 55.85 -24.64
CA ILE A 65 10.78 56.91 -23.61
C ILE A 65 11.43 56.43 -22.31
N PRO A 66 12.43 57.15 -21.76
CA PRO A 66 13.02 56.77 -20.48
C PRO A 66 11.99 56.96 -19.34
N PRO A 67 11.79 55.97 -18.46
CA PRO A 67 10.91 56.11 -17.30
C PRO A 67 11.51 57.07 -16.26
N PRO A 68 10.67 57.78 -15.48
CA PRO A 68 11.14 58.67 -14.43
C PRO A 68 11.82 57.88 -13.30
N ARG A 69 12.96 58.40 -12.83
CA ARG A 69 13.72 57.87 -11.68
C ARG A 69 12.83 57.83 -10.44
N LYS A 70 12.43 56.63 -10.00
CA LYS A 70 11.89 56.41 -8.65
C LYS A 70 13.06 56.36 -7.65
N SER A 71 12.97 57.16 -6.60
CA SER A 71 13.90 57.14 -5.47
C SER A 71 13.78 55.82 -4.68
N PRO A 72 14.86 55.27 -4.12
CA PRO A 72 14.81 54.03 -3.36
C PRO A 72 14.23 54.31 -1.97
N ILE A 73 12.93 54.14 -1.81
CA ILE A 73 12.30 54.02 -0.49
C ILE A 73 12.40 52.55 -0.07
N HIS A 74 13.60 52.13 0.34
CA HIS A 74 13.74 50.93 1.15
C HIS A 74 13.71 51.36 2.62
N PRO A 75 12.70 50.98 3.42
CA PRO A 75 12.76 51.20 4.86
C PRO A 75 13.92 50.34 5.40
N ARG A 76 15.02 50.99 5.80
CA ARG A 76 16.09 50.33 6.55
C ARG A 76 15.45 49.68 7.79
N PRO A 77 15.61 48.37 8.03
CA PRO A 77 15.13 47.80 9.28
C PRO A 77 15.80 48.57 10.41
N THR A 78 14.97 49.14 11.29
CA THR A 78 15.41 49.99 12.38
C THR A 78 16.47 49.27 13.19
N ARG A 79 17.47 50.00 13.70
CA ARG A 79 18.55 49.42 14.54
C ARG A 79 18.00 48.56 15.69
N VAL A 80 16.78 48.86 16.14
CA VAL A 80 16.00 48.11 17.13
C VAL A 80 15.73 46.67 16.68
N PHE A 81 15.34 46.43 15.43
CA PHE A 81 15.07 45.08 14.92
C PHE A 81 16.33 44.20 14.84
N ARG A 82 17.47 44.82 14.52
CA ARG A 82 18.77 44.15 14.58
C ARG A 82 19.18 43.83 16.01
N PHE A 83 18.92 44.74 16.95
CA PHE A 83 19.19 44.52 18.37
C PHE A 83 18.30 43.43 18.97
N THR A 84 17.00 43.41 18.66
CA THR A 84 16.09 42.36 19.14
C THR A 84 16.43 41.00 18.56
N PHE A 85 16.84 40.94 17.29
CA PHE A 85 17.33 39.70 16.68
C PHE A 85 18.63 39.21 17.33
N TRP A 86 19.59 40.10 17.58
CA TRP A 86 20.83 39.75 18.30
C TRP A 86 20.59 39.32 19.74
N LEU A 87 19.66 39.97 20.45
CA LEU A 87 19.26 39.61 21.81
C LEU A 87 18.57 38.23 21.84
N ALA A 88 17.64 37.98 20.92
CA ALA A 88 16.98 36.68 20.80
C ALA A 88 17.99 35.57 20.47
N PHE A 89 18.92 35.84 19.54
CA PHE A 89 19.96 34.89 19.17
C PHE A 89 20.91 34.59 20.34
N THR A 90 21.32 35.60 21.11
CA THR A 90 22.19 35.38 22.29
C THR A 90 21.47 34.66 23.43
N VAL A 91 20.19 34.93 23.67
CA VAL A 91 19.38 34.16 24.64
C VAL A 91 19.24 32.70 24.20
N LEU A 92 19.02 32.46 22.90
CA LEU A 92 18.93 31.10 22.36
C LEU A 92 20.28 30.36 22.49
N LEU A 93 21.38 31.03 22.18
CA LEU A 93 22.72 30.47 22.27
C LEU A 93 23.10 30.16 23.73
N LEU A 94 22.74 31.03 24.68
CA LEU A 94 22.88 30.74 26.11
C LEU A 94 21.99 29.59 26.57
N TYR A 95 20.74 29.52 26.09
CA TYR A 95 19.85 28.39 26.38
C TYR A 95 20.45 27.06 25.92
N PHE A 96 20.98 27.00 24.70
CA PHE A 96 21.66 25.80 24.17
C PHE A 96 23.05 25.57 24.81
N ALA A 97 23.76 26.60 25.27
CA ALA A 97 25.01 26.42 26.01
C ALA A 97 24.78 25.82 27.40
N THR A 98 23.57 25.97 27.99
CA THR A 98 23.21 25.29 29.25
C THR A 98 22.80 23.83 29.06
N PHE A 99 22.50 23.36 27.84
CA PHE A 99 22.12 21.96 27.57
C PHE A 99 23.15 20.92 28.07
N PRO A 100 24.47 21.06 27.83
CA PRO A 100 25.45 20.10 28.34
C PRO A 100 25.61 20.13 29.87
N PHE A 101 25.17 21.19 30.54
CA PHE A 101 25.22 21.30 32.01
C PHE A 101 23.89 20.89 32.67
N ARG A 102 22.75 20.98 31.97
CA ARG A 102 21.44 20.52 32.46
C ARG A 102 21.37 19.01 32.67
N THR A 103 22.10 18.23 31.88
CA THR A 103 22.25 16.77 32.06
C THR A 103 22.97 16.40 33.35
N SER A 104 23.86 17.25 33.86
CA SER A 104 24.58 17.01 35.13
C SER A 104 23.78 17.41 36.37
N PHE A 105 22.74 18.23 36.24
CA PHE A 105 21.95 18.76 37.37
C PHE A 105 20.54 18.16 37.50
N GLY A 106 20.28 16.99 36.89
CA GLY A 106 19.08 16.18 37.18
C GLY A 106 17.75 16.89 36.99
N VAL A 107 17.68 17.91 36.13
CA VAL A 107 16.42 18.59 35.82
C VAL A 107 15.65 17.71 34.84
N PRO A 108 14.42 17.26 35.14
CA PRO A 108 13.67 16.39 34.26
C PRO A 108 13.46 17.08 32.91
N SER A 109 13.71 16.34 31.82
CA SER A 109 13.42 16.77 30.47
C SER A 109 11.92 17.01 30.35
N ILE A 110 11.52 18.28 30.24
CA ILE A 110 10.18 18.65 29.83
C ILE A 110 10.03 18.22 28.38
N ASN A 111 9.42 17.06 28.16
CA ASN A 111 9.00 16.62 26.83
C ASN A 111 7.95 17.61 26.34
N LEU A 112 8.28 18.36 25.29
CA LEU A 112 7.36 19.28 24.64
C LEU A 112 6.27 18.44 23.93
N PRO A 113 4.98 18.63 24.23
CA PRO A 113 3.91 17.75 23.76
C PRO A 113 3.52 18.13 22.33
N PHE A 114 4.32 17.73 21.36
CA PHE A 114 3.96 17.77 19.94
C PHE A 114 3.81 16.34 19.40
N SER A 115 3.03 15.54 20.13
CA SER A 115 2.31 14.38 19.61
C SER A 115 1.12 14.20 20.53
N ALA A 116 -0.08 14.12 19.95
CA ALA A 116 -1.26 13.71 20.68
C ALA A 116 -1.04 12.26 21.15
N HIS A 117 -0.46 12.08 22.32
CA HIS A 117 -0.55 10.83 23.05
C HIS A 117 -1.90 10.87 23.76
N ASP A 118 -2.80 9.99 23.33
CA ASP A 118 -3.86 9.54 24.21
C ASP A 118 -3.15 8.84 25.37
N ASP A 119 -3.01 9.53 26.50
CA ASP A 119 -2.43 8.97 27.71
C ASP A 119 -3.31 7.80 28.15
N PHE A 120 -2.81 6.55 28.06
CA PHE A 120 -3.56 5.39 28.50
C PHE A 120 -3.41 5.22 30.01
N GLU A 121 -4.53 5.27 30.73
CA GLU A 121 -4.52 5.01 32.17
C GLU A 121 -4.49 3.50 32.43
N MET A 122 -3.40 2.99 32.99
CA MET A 122 -3.41 1.61 33.50
C MET A 122 -4.13 1.55 34.83
N VAL A 123 -5.28 0.87 34.81
CA VAL A 123 -6.13 0.65 35.98
C VAL A 123 -5.80 -0.72 36.58
N GLY A 124 -5.55 -0.75 37.89
CA GLY A 124 -5.44 -2.00 38.64
C GLY A 124 -6.81 -2.60 38.86
N GLN A 125 -7.04 -3.81 38.35
CA GLN A 125 -8.25 -4.59 38.60
C GLN A 125 -7.85 -6.01 39.02
N ASP A 126 -8.64 -6.60 39.91
CA ASP A 126 -8.41 -7.97 40.40
C ASP A 126 -8.88 -9.03 39.39
N ASP A 127 -9.84 -8.67 38.52
CA ASP A 127 -10.39 -9.52 37.48
C ASP A 127 -9.74 -9.26 36.11
N LEU A 128 -9.69 -10.30 35.27
CA LEU A 128 -9.22 -10.15 33.89
C LEU A 128 -10.25 -9.45 33.01
N PRO A 129 -9.81 -8.54 32.13
CA PRO A 129 -10.70 -7.81 31.23
C PRO A 129 -11.33 -8.73 30.18
N ASP A 130 -12.55 -8.38 29.76
CA ASP A 130 -13.34 -9.06 28.73
C ASP A 130 -13.06 -8.54 27.31
N PHE A 131 -11.96 -7.79 27.14
CA PHE A 131 -11.48 -7.25 25.87
C PHE A 131 -9.97 -7.45 25.71
N PRO A 132 -9.43 -7.46 24.48
CA PRO A 132 -8.01 -7.67 24.23
C PRO A 132 -7.18 -6.51 24.79
N THR A 133 -6.27 -6.81 25.73
CA THR A 133 -5.39 -5.80 26.31
C THR A 133 -4.10 -6.41 26.90
N PRO A 134 -2.96 -5.71 26.83
CA PRO A 134 -1.80 -6.05 27.63
C PRO A 134 -2.10 -5.83 29.12
N ILE A 135 -1.56 -6.70 29.96
CA ILE A 135 -1.72 -6.69 31.41
C ILE A 135 -0.39 -6.85 32.12
N VAL A 136 -0.27 -6.24 33.31
CA VAL A 136 0.86 -6.41 34.21
C VAL A 136 0.46 -7.40 35.30
N MET A 137 1.34 -8.36 35.57
CA MET A 137 1.15 -9.40 36.58
C MET A 137 2.38 -9.53 37.46
N SER A 138 2.19 -9.94 38.70
CA SER A 138 3.28 -10.26 39.61
C SER A 138 3.52 -11.77 39.59
N ASP A 139 4.76 -12.16 39.30
CA ASP A 139 5.20 -13.55 39.43
C ASP A 139 5.07 -14.02 40.89
N HIS A 140 5.14 -15.34 41.14
CA HIS A 140 5.13 -15.95 42.48
C HIS A 140 6.18 -15.34 43.43
N GLY A 141 7.25 -14.80 42.89
CA GLY A 141 8.29 -14.07 43.62
C GLY A 141 8.05 -12.56 43.82
N GLY A 142 6.83 -12.04 43.60
CA GLY A 142 6.49 -10.62 43.73
C GLY A 142 7.09 -9.72 42.65
N LYS A 143 7.51 -10.33 41.54
CA LYS A 143 8.32 -9.72 40.48
C LYS A 143 7.40 -9.31 39.33
N SER A 144 7.28 -8.02 39.03
CA SER A 144 6.41 -7.52 37.94
C SER A 144 6.86 -7.99 36.56
N LYS A 145 5.96 -8.63 35.82
CA LYS A 145 6.09 -9.09 34.44
C LYS A 145 4.83 -8.67 33.69
N TRP A 146 4.82 -8.82 32.37
CA TRP A 146 3.66 -8.48 31.56
C TRP A 146 3.37 -9.51 30.48
N THR A 147 2.10 -9.62 30.09
CA THR A 147 1.62 -10.48 29.01
C THR A 147 0.41 -9.83 28.34
N VAL A 148 -0.18 -10.49 27.35
CA VAL A 148 -1.40 -10.05 26.67
C VAL A 148 -2.56 -10.98 27.04
N SER A 149 -3.69 -10.39 27.43
CA SER A 149 -4.93 -11.13 27.67
C SER A 149 -5.88 -10.86 26.51
N ILE A 150 -6.22 -11.91 25.77
CA ILE A 150 -7.29 -11.88 24.78
C ILE A 150 -8.34 -12.91 25.21
N PRO A 151 -9.59 -12.51 25.47
CA PRO A 151 -10.65 -13.45 25.79
C PRO A 151 -10.87 -14.46 24.64
N PRO A 152 -10.83 -15.78 24.90
CA PRO A 152 -11.14 -16.79 23.89
C PRO A 152 -12.55 -16.74 23.29
N SER A 153 -13.52 -16.10 23.96
CA SER A 153 -14.88 -15.86 23.49
C SER A 153 -15.01 -14.61 22.63
N TYR A 154 -13.93 -13.86 22.44
CA TYR A 154 -13.91 -12.66 21.62
C TYR A 154 -14.02 -13.01 20.13
N ASP A 155 -14.41 -12.03 19.31
CA ASP A 155 -14.51 -12.23 17.87
C ASP A 155 -13.12 -12.22 17.22
N PHE A 156 -12.81 -13.29 16.46
CA PHE A 156 -11.54 -13.42 15.76
C PHE A 156 -11.72 -13.44 14.24
N PRO A 157 -10.70 -13.00 13.47
CA PRO A 157 -9.53 -12.25 13.95
C PRO A 157 -9.92 -10.86 14.48
N LEU A 158 -9.12 -10.26 15.36
CA LEU A 158 -9.37 -8.87 15.80
C LEU A 158 -9.30 -7.93 14.59
N SER A 159 -9.96 -6.77 14.65
CA SER A 159 -9.83 -5.77 13.61
C SER A 159 -8.39 -5.25 13.52
N VAL A 160 -8.00 -4.80 12.33
CA VAL A 160 -6.66 -4.22 12.09
C VAL A 160 -6.34 -3.11 13.10
N LYS A 161 -7.33 -2.28 13.45
CA LYS A 161 -7.21 -1.21 14.44
C LYS A 161 -6.96 -1.73 15.85
N GLU A 162 -7.67 -2.78 16.26
CA GLU A 162 -7.47 -3.40 17.59
C GLU A 162 -6.06 -3.99 17.71
N TYR A 163 -5.56 -4.65 16.66
CA TYR A 163 -4.18 -5.11 16.64
C TYR A 163 -3.18 -3.95 16.68
N GLY A 164 -3.42 -2.87 15.94
CA GLY A 164 -2.60 -1.65 15.95
C GLY A 164 -2.55 -0.99 17.31
N ASP A 165 -3.71 -0.79 17.95
CA ASP A 165 -3.81 -0.18 19.27
C ASP A 165 -3.23 -1.08 20.37
N MET A 166 -3.37 -2.40 20.24
CA MET A 166 -2.70 -3.35 21.14
C MET A 166 -1.18 -3.25 21.05
N CYS A 167 -0.61 -3.05 19.85
CA CYS A 167 0.83 -2.86 19.68
C CYS A 167 1.34 -1.58 20.38
N LYS A 168 0.59 -0.47 20.27
CA LYS A 168 0.89 0.78 21.01
C LYS A 168 0.85 0.56 22.52
N LYS A 169 -0.22 -0.07 23.03
CA LYS A 169 -0.40 -0.36 24.47
C LYS A 169 0.69 -1.30 25.00
N CYS A 170 1.11 -2.30 24.22
CA CYS A 170 2.23 -3.19 24.56
C CYS A 170 3.51 -2.42 24.87
N LYS A 171 3.85 -1.41 24.06
CA LYS A 171 5.07 -0.60 24.26
C LYS A 171 5.00 0.21 25.55
N GLU A 172 3.86 0.78 25.86
CA GLU A 172 3.66 1.55 27.09
C GLU A 172 3.70 0.66 28.34
N VAL A 173 3.02 -0.49 28.30
CA VAL A 173 3.04 -1.48 29.39
C VAL A 173 4.47 -1.99 29.61
N ALA A 174 5.18 -2.34 28.53
CA ALA A 174 6.59 -2.72 28.58
C ALA A 174 7.46 -1.63 29.23
N ALA A 175 7.30 -0.37 28.82
CA ALA A 175 8.03 0.75 29.39
C ALA A 175 7.73 0.96 30.88
N ARG A 176 6.47 0.83 31.32
CA ARG A 176 6.11 0.96 32.74
C ARG A 176 6.59 -0.21 33.59
N VAL A 177 6.56 -1.44 33.07
CA VAL A 177 7.13 -2.60 33.78
C VAL A 177 8.62 -2.42 33.99
N ARG A 178 9.34 -1.90 32.99
CA ARG A 178 10.74 -1.50 33.14
C ARG A 178 10.88 -0.44 34.22
N ASP A 179 10.09 0.63 34.21
CA ASP A 179 10.15 1.68 35.25
C ASP A 179 9.91 1.13 36.68
N MET A 180 8.91 0.26 36.86
CA MET A 180 8.64 -0.41 38.14
C MET A 180 9.82 -1.25 38.63
N ARG A 181 10.60 -1.83 37.72
CA ARG A 181 11.82 -2.60 38.02
C ARG A 181 13.06 -1.72 38.21
N HIS A 182 13.20 -0.65 37.43
CA HIS A 182 14.33 0.29 37.51
C HIS A 182 14.25 1.20 38.74
N ARG A 183 13.06 1.39 39.33
CA ARG A 183 12.95 1.99 40.67
C ARG A 183 13.71 1.21 41.76
N THR A 184 14.12 -0.04 41.47
CA THR A 184 14.95 -0.88 42.35
C THR A 184 16.44 -0.95 41.96
N GLN A 185 16.86 -0.46 40.78
CA GLN A 185 18.26 -0.49 40.31
C GLN A 185 18.64 0.76 39.52
N ILE A 186 19.63 1.51 40.03
CA ILE A 186 20.19 2.74 39.44
C ILE A 186 21.11 2.42 38.24
N LEU A 187 20.92 3.23 37.20
CA LEU A 187 21.78 3.54 36.04
C LEU A 187 21.98 2.46 34.98
N ASP A 188 21.27 2.59 33.85
CA ASP A 188 21.91 2.39 32.55
C ASP A 188 21.36 3.41 31.53
N GLN A 189 22.22 4.30 31.05
CA GLN A 189 21.89 5.46 30.21
C GLN A 189 21.58 5.11 28.73
N ASN A 190 21.32 3.84 28.41
CA ASN A 190 21.13 3.37 27.03
C ASN A 190 19.70 2.84 26.74
N LEU A 191 18.72 3.07 27.63
CA LEU A 191 17.41 2.41 27.59
C LEU A 191 16.33 3.09 26.74
N LEU A 192 16.65 4.20 26.07
CA LEU A 192 15.77 4.87 25.08
C LEU A 192 16.09 4.49 23.63
N SER A 193 17.06 3.59 23.41
CA SER A 193 17.38 3.10 22.08
C SER A 193 16.24 2.22 21.56
N GLN A 194 15.75 2.54 20.35
CA GLN A 194 14.76 1.76 19.59
C GLN A 194 15.23 0.33 19.26
N ASP A 195 16.45 -0.04 19.67
CA ASP A 195 17.13 -1.30 19.39
C ASP A 195 17.05 -2.34 20.53
N ALA A 196 16.17 -2.20 21.53
CA ALA A 196 16.11 -3.16 22.65
C ALA A 196 15.59 -4.56 22.18
N PRO A 197 16.45 -5.60 22.03
CA PRO A 197 16.09 -6.81 21.29
C PRO A 197 15.32 -7.86 22.09
N ASN A 198 15.07 -7.71 23.38
CA ASN A 198 14.24 -8.65 24.12
C ASN A 198 13.70 -7.92 25.33
N ASP A 199 12.39 -7.89 25.53
CA ASP A 199 11.87 -7.43 26.81
C ASP A 199 11.97 -8.62 27.79
N PRO A 200 12.92 -8.63 28.74
CA PRO A 200 13.09 -9.75 29.66
C PRO A 200 11.90 -9.91 30.63
N TYR A 201 10.97 -8.96 30.64
CA TYR A 201 9.80 -8.96 31.52
C TYR A 201 8.53 -9.46 30.83
N PHE A 202 8.57 -9.75 29.52
CA PHE A 202 7.46 -10.34 28.80
C PHE A 202 7.35 -11.85 29.08
N ILE A 203 6.12 -12.33 29.34
CA ILE A 203 5.77 -13.75 29.39
C ILE A 203 4.79 -14.04 28.26
N ASP A 204 5.05 -15.09 27.48
CA ASP A 204 4.15 -15.54 26.42
C ASP A 204 2.80 -16.04 26.98
N VAL A 205 1.71 -15.88 26.23
CA VAL A 205 0.34 -16.18 26.70
C VAL A 205 0.22 -17.64 27.16
N ALA A 206 0.77 -18.58 26.38
CA ALA A 206 0.73 -20.00 26.72
C ALA A 206 1.57 -20.33 27.96
N GLU A 207 2.69 -19.62 28.18
CA GLU A 207 3.52 -19.77 29.37
C GLU A 207 2.83 -19.18 30.61
N ALA A 208 2.16 -18.03 30.46
CA ALA A 208 1.39 -17.41 31.52
C ALA A 208 0.20 -18.30 31.95
N GLN A 209 -0.46 -18.98 31.02
CA GLN A 209 -1.48 -19.99 31.33
C GLN A 209 -0.88 -21.20 32.06
N LYS A 210 0.24 -21.74 31.56
CA LYS A 210 0.90 -22.91 32.17
C LYS A 210 1.40 -22.65 33.60
N THR A 211 1.81 -21.42 33.90
CA THR A 211 2.29 -20.99 35.22
C THR A 211 1.17 -20.56 36.18
N GLY A 212 -0.08 -20.58 35.71
CA GLY A 212 -1.26 -20.20 36.48
C GLY A 212 -1.45 -18.69 36.67
N LEU A 213 -0.74 -17.87 35.88
CA LEU A 213 -0.89 -16.42 35.88
C LEU A 213 -2.09 -15.96 35.03
N LEU A 214 -2.43 -16.75 34.01
CA LEU A 214 -3.69 -16.65 33.26
C LEU A 214 -4.54 -17.89 33.51
N PRO A 215 -5.88 -17.76 33.46
CA PRO A 215 -6.77 -18.90 33.62
C PRO A 215 -6.55 -19.90 32.48
N ASP A 216 -6.51 -21.18 32.83
CA ASP A 216 -6.51 -22.25 31.83
C ASP A 216 -7.88 -22.30 31.14
N VAL A 217 -7.87 -21.91 29.88
CA VAL A 217 -9.06 -21.77 29.04
C VAL A 217 -9.64 -23.13 28.66
N ALA A 218 -8.80 -24.18 28.60
CA ALA A 218 -9.21 -25.51 28.14
C ALA A 218 -10.29 -26.15 29.04
N ALA A 219 -10.40 -25.72 30.30
CA ALA A 219 -11.32 -26.31 31.28
C ALA A 219 -12.64 -25.54 31.47
N LYS A 220 -12.72 -24.24 31.10
CA LYS A 220 -13.85 -23.38 31.50
C LYS A 220 -14.70 -22.84 30.36
N TRP A 221 -14.11 -22.60 29.19
CA TRP A 221 -14.87 -21.96 28.11
C TRP A 221 -15.25 -23.02 27.08
N PRO A 222 -16.55 -23.30 26.88
CA PRO A 222 -16.96 -24.14 25.77
C PRO A 222 -16.38 -23.49 24.52
N SER A 223 -15.81 -24.29 23.62
CA SER A 223 -15.25 -23.92 22.31
C SER A 223 -16.28 -23.29 21.34
N LYS A 224 -17.36 -22.72 21.88
CA LYS A 224 -18.43 -21.97 21.23
C LYS A 224 -18.24 -20.48 21.49
N GLY A 225 -17.05 -19.96 21.20
CA GLY A 225 -17.00 -18.60 20.68
C GLY A 225 -17.71 -18.63 19.33
N GLN A 226 -18.77 -17.85 19.16
CA GLN A 226 -19.51 -17.72 17.90
C GLN A 226 -18.74 -16.93 16.83
N GLY A 227 -17.44 -16.64 17.04
CA GLY A 227 -16.54 -16.34 15.94
C GLY A 227 -16.29 -17.64 15.20
N HIS A 228 -16.60 -17.68 13.90
CA HIS A 228 -16.09 -18.74 13.02
C HIS A 228 -14.63 -18.99 13.41
N ASP A 229 -14.28 -20.24 13.74
CA ASP A 229 -12.88 -20.65 13.77
C ASP A 229 -12.41 -20.44 12.32
N GLY A 230 -11.93 -19.22 12.06
CA GLY A 230 -11.81 -18.69 10.71
C GLY A 230 -10.82 -19.58 10.00
N ASP A 231 -11.20 -20.06 8.83
CA ASP A 231 -10.39 -20.93 8.01
C ASP A 231 -9.05 -20.24 7.71
N LEU A 232 -7.99 -20.57 8.46
CA LEU A 232 -6.66 -20.08 8.11
C LEU A 232 -6.21 -20.76 6.83
N VAL A 233 -5.78 -19.95 5.90
CA VAL A 233 -5.16 -20.43 4.68
C VAL A 233 -3.75 -20.92 5.04
N GLY A 234 -3.46 -22.16 4.66
CA GLY A 234 -2.25 -22.88 5.07
C GLY A 234 -2.49 -23.91 6.18
N GLU A 235 -3.72 -24.09 6.68
CA GLU A 235 -4.05 -25.19 7.57
C GLU A 235 -4.43 -26.48 6.80
N ASN A 236 -3.92 -27.64 7.23
CA ASN A 236 -4.34 -28.94 6.69
C ASN A 236 -5.57 -29.48 7.43
N LYS A 237 -6.76 -29.29 6.87
CA LYS A 237 -8.01 -29.77 7.49
C LYS A 237 -8.35 -31.22 7.18
N ASP A 238 -7.77 -31.77 6.12
CA ASP A 238 -8.07 -33.11 5.63
C ASP A 238 -7.22 -34.20 6.30
N SER A 239 -6.33 -33.81 7.21
CA SER A 239 -5.51 -34.75 7.97
C SER A 239 -6.32 -35.37 9.12
N LEU A 240 -6.62 -36.66 9.00
CA LEU A 240 -7.24 -37.48 10.07
C LEU A 240 -6.38 -37.59 11.35
N VAL A 241 -5.14 -37.10 11.31
CA VAL A 241 -4.20 -37.12 12.43
C VAL A 241 -4.11 -35.72 13.03
N GLU A 242 -4.47 -35.58 14.31
CA GLU A 242 -4.28 -34.34 15.05
C GLU A 242 -2.79 -33.99 15.13
N LYS A 243 -2.40 -32.92 14.43
CA LYS A 243 -1.03 -32.39 14.45
C LYS A 243 -0.80 -31.59 15.75
N PRO A 244 0.45 -31.55 16.27
CA PRO A 244 0.78 -30.66 17.38
C PRO A 244 0.68 -29.19 16.96
N VAL A 245 0.41 -28.31 17.94
CA VAL A 245 0.47 -26.86 17.76
C VAL A 245 1.90 -26.47 17.40
N CYS A 246 2.06 -25.50 16.48
CA CYS A 246 3.37 -25.00 16.10
C CYS A 246 4.15 -24.47 17.32
N GLU A 247 5.48 -24.63 17.34
CA GLU A 247 6.30 -24.05 18.42
C GLU A 247 6.33 -22.51 18.32
N SER A 248 6.43 -22.02 17.09
CA SER A 248 6.33 -20.61 16.73
C SER A 248 5.64 -20.44 15.38
N SER A 249 4.85 -19.37 15.24
CA SER A 249 4.17 -19.05 13.99
C SER A 249 4.07 -17.54 13.74
N MET A 250 3.76 -17.19 12.50
CA MET A 250 3.42 -15.86 12.05
C MET A 250 2.17 -15.96 11.17
N THR A 251 1.12 -15.23 11.54
CA THR A 251 -0.12 -15.14 10.80
C THR A 251 -0.23 -13.76 10.18
N PHE A 252 -0.36 -13.68 8.86
CA PHE A 252 -0.56 -12.43 8.14
C PHE A 252 -2.05 -12.21 7.86
N ILE A 253 -2.59 -11.07 8.31
CA ILE A 253 -3.98 -10.69 8.07
C ILE A 253 -4.05 -9.83 6.82
N MET A 254 -4.79 -10.29 5.82
CA MET A 254 -4.95 -9.63 4.52
C MET A 254 -5.86 -8.40 4.57
N GLU A 255 -6.61 -8.20 5.65
CA GLU A 255 -7.44 -7.00 5.85
C GLU A 255 -6.58 -5.73 5.84
N THR A 256 -7.02 -4.74 5.06
CA THR A 256 -6.38 -3.44 4.94
C THR A 256 -7.44 -2.36 4.70
N ALA A 257 -7.12 -1.13 5.12
CA ALA A 257 -7.91 0.04 4.78
C ALA A 257 -7.61 0.58 3.37
N ASP A 258 -6.49 0.16 2.77
CA ASP A 258 -6.10 0.52 1.41
C ASP A 258 -6.96 -0.24 0.39
N ALA A 259 -7.42 0.45 -0.65
CA ALA A 259 -8.10 -0.19 -1.76
C ALA A 259 -7.12 -0.95 -2.65
N GLY A 260 -5.83 -0.58 -2.67
CA GLY A 260 -4.83 -1.20 -3.52
C GLY A 260 -4.43 -2.59 -3.06
N ILE A 261 -4.51 -3.58 -3.96
CA ILE A 261 -4.04 -4.95 -3.68
C ILE A 261 -2.52 -5.02 -3.46
N GLY A 262 -1.75 -4.17 -4.16
CA GLY A 262 -0.31 -4.32 -4.26
C GLY A 262 0.42 -4.18 -2.91
N HIS A 263 0.01 -3.26 -2.04
CA HIS A 263 0.64 -3.07 -0.73
C HIS A 263 0.49 -4.31 0.14
N THR A 264 -0.72 -4.89 0.14
CA THR A 264 -1.04 -6.13 0.86
C THR A 264 -0.19 -7.29 0.37
N ILE A 265 -0.02 -7.44 -0.95
CA ILE A 265 0.81 -8.51 -1.54
C ILE A 265 2.30 -8.32 -1.23
N MET A 266 2.83 -7.10 -1.35
CA MET A 266 4.23 -6.82 -1.00
C MET A 266 4.52 -7.12 0.48
N GLN A 267 3.59 -6.74 1.37
CA GLN A 267 3.69 -7.07 2.80
C GLN A 267 3.62 -8.59 3.01
N LEU A 268 2.63 -9.28 2.43
CA LEU A 268 2.47 -10.73 2.51
C LEU A 268 3.77 -11.46 2.14
N TRP A 269 4.35 -11.10 0.99
CA TRP A 269 5.60 -11.71 0.53
C TRP A 269 6.78 -11.44 1.47
N THR A 270 6.93 -10.18 1.89
CA THR A 270 8.03 -9.78 2.77
C THR A 270 7.96 -10.50 4.11
N PHE A 271 6.76 -10.58 4.71
CA PHE A 271 6.57 -11.24 6.00
C PHE A 271 6.63 -12.76 5.91
N TYR A 272 6.27 -13.36 4.77
CA TYR A 272 6.55 -14.77 4.53
C TYR A 272 8.05 -15.06 4.52
N GLY A 273 8.83 -14.29 3.75
CA GLY A 273 10.29 -14.42 3.73
C GLY A 273 10.88 -14.25 5.13
N LEU A 274 10.38 -13.27 5.89
CA LEU A 274 10.81 -13.03 7.26
C LEU A 274 10.46 -14.20 8.20
N ALA A 275 9.25 -14.75 8.11
CA ALA A 275 8.82 -15.91 8.90
C ALA A 275 9.69 -17.13 8.60
N LYS A 276 9.94 -17.40 7.32
CA LYS A 276 10.80 -18.51 6.88
C LYS A 276 12.23 -18.34 7.40
N ARG A 277 12.79 -17.13 7.32
CA ARG A 277 14.12 -16.83 7.87
C ARG A 277 14.20 -17.00 9.39
N GLN A 278 13.11 -16.72 10.10
CA GLN A 278 13.01 -16.92 11.55
C GLN A 278 12.64 -18.36 11.94
N GLY A 279 12.39 -19.25 10.98
CA GLY A 279 11.96 -20.63 11.26
C GLY A 279 10.53 -20.75 11.81
N ARG A 280 9.67 -19.76 11.55
CA ARG A 280 8.27 -19.74 12.00
C ARG A 280 7.35 -20.39 10.97
N ALA A 281 6.34 -21.12 11.45
CA ALA A 281 5.23 -21.55 10.58
C ALA A 281 4.44 -20.32 10.11
N PHE A 282 3.97 -20.33 8.86
CA PHE A 282 3.28 -19.17 8.28
C PHE A 282 1.83 -19.51 7.93
N PHE A 283 0.91 -18.61 8.28
CA PHE A 283 -0.52 -18.74 8.00
C PHE A 283 -1.06 -17.41 7.43
N ILE A 284 -2.13 -17.49 6.65
CA ILE A 284 -2.80 -16.33 6.06
C ILE A 284 -4.25 -16.29 6.55
N ASP A 285 -4.70 -15.12 7.00
CA ASP A 285 -6.09 -14.87 7.33
C ASP A 285 -6.71 -13.94 6.27
N ASP A 286 -7.63 -14.48 5.46
CA ASP A 286 -8.31 -13.78 4.38
C ASP A 286 -9.76 -13.40 4.71
N SER A 287 -10.20 -13.63 5.95
CA SER A 287 -11.60 -13.53 6.38
C SER A 287 -12.26 -12.19 6.06
N ARG A 288 -11.49 -11.09 6.09
CA ARG A 288 -11.94 -9.72 5.79
C ARG A 288 -11.15 -9.06 4.65
N TRP A 289 -10.57 -9.85 3.76
CA TRP A 289 -9.85 -9.28 2.62
C TRP A 289 -10.83 -8.66 1.60
N ALA A 290 -10.53 -7.44 1.15
CA ALA A 290 -11.41 -6.68 0.27
C ALA A 290 -11.62 -7.33 -1.12
N TYR A 291 -10.76 -8.27 -1.48
CA TYR A 291 -10.75 -8.97 -2.77
C TYR A 291 -11.37 -10.39 -2.70
N GLY A 292 -11.93 -10.80 -1.56
CA GLY A 292 -12.52 -12.13 -1.38
C GLY A 292 -11.55 -13.12 -0.75
N LYS A 293 -11.59 -14.40 -1.14
CA LYS A 293 -10.67 -15.40 -0.57
C LYS A 293 -9.33 -15.38 -1.28
N TYR A 294 -8.26 -15.64 -0.55
CA TYR A 294 -6.92 -15.81 -1.11
C TYR A 294 -6.91 -16.87 -2.21
N THR A 295 -7.59 -18.00 -1.98
CA THR A 295 -7.66 -19.13 -2.92
C THR A 295 -8.46 -18.85 -4.19
N ASP A 296 -9.23 -17.76 -4.25
CA ASP A 296 -9.92 -17.36 -5.48
C ASP A 296 -8.94 -16.77 -6.50
N ILE A 297 -7.76 -16.34 -6.04
CA ILE A 297 -6.73 -15.67 -6.83
C ILE A 297 -5.46 -16.54 -6.93
N PHE A 298 -5.02 -17.11 -5.81
CA PHE A 298 -3.80 -17.89 -5.69
C PHE A 298 -4.08 -19.35 -5.31
N GLN A 299 -3.08 -20.22 -5.43
CA GLN A 299 -3.11 -21.57 -4.87
C GLN A 299 -2.80 -21.52 -3.38
N ALA A 300 -3.27 -22.51 -2.63
CA ALA A 300 -2.99 -22.59 -1.21
C ALA A 300 -1.47 -22.63 -0.94
N PRO A 301 -0.99 -21.91 0.10
CA PRO A 301 0.43 -21.82 0.40
C PRO A 301 0.99 -23.16 0.90
N PRO A 302 2.32 -23.32 0.93
CA PRO A 302 2.97 -24.49 1.52
C PRO A 302 2.52 -24.71 2.97
N VAL A 303 1.92 -25.88 3.23
CA VAL A 303 1.30 -26.19 4.51
C VAL A 303 2.34 -26.68 5.53
N PRO A 304 2.45 -26.06 6.72
CA PRO A 304 3.36 -26.54 7.76
C PRO A 304 2.97 -27.92 8.33
N LEU A 305 3.94 -28.56 8.98
CA LEU A 305 3.76 -29.87 9.64
C LEU A 305 2.99 -29.78 10.97
N CYS A 306 2.69 -28.58 11.44
CA CYS A 306 1.98 -28.29 12.69
C CYS A 306 0.66 -27.56 12.42
N ARG A 307 -0.23 -27.55 13.41
CA ARG A 307 -1.49 -26.81 13.35
C ARG A 307 -1.33 -25.39 13.93
N PRO A 308 -2.13 -24.41 13.49
CA PRO A 308 -2.10 -23.08 14.08
C PRO A 308 -2.42 -23.11 15.59
N PRO A 309 -1.87 -22.18 16.38
CA PRO A 309 -2.22 -22.02 17.78
C PRO A 309 -3.67 -21.56 17.96
N PRO A 310 -4.23 -21.64 19.18
CA PRO A 310 -5.48 -20.97 19.50
C PRO A 310 -5.42 -19.47 19.20
N ARG A 311 -6.53 -18.89 18.74
CA ARG A 311 -6.58 -17.48 18.30
C ARG A 311 -6.20 -16.47 19.39
N HIS A 312 -6.51 -16.78 20.65
CA HIS A 312 -6.16 -15.93 21.80
C HIS A 312 -4.67 -15.93 22.16
N GLU A 313 -3.89 -16.89 21.65
CA GLU A 313 -2.43 -16.92 21.81
C GLU A 313 -1.71 -16.15 20.69
N MET A 314 -2.42 -15.74 19.62
CA MET A 314 -1.86 -14.99 18.50
C MET A 314 -1.85 -13.49 18.79
N ILE A 315 -0.66 -12.89 18.93
CA ILE A 315 -0.52 -11.49 19.38
C ILE A 315 0.37 -10.64 18.43
N PRO A 316 0.13 -9.33 18.30
CA PRO A 316 0.89 -8.46 17.40
C PRO A 316 2.18 -7.92 18.04
N CYS A 317 2.40 -8.16 19.33
CA CYS A 317 3.52 -7.65 20.10
C CYS A 317 3.79 -8.55 21.31
N PRO A 318 5.05 -8.68 21.75
CA PRO A 318 6.27 -8.12 21.16
C PRO A 318 6.77 -8.91 19.93
N PRO A 319 7.73 -8.39 19.13
CA PRO A 319 8.22 -9.03 17.90
C PRO A 319 8.81 -10.43 18.04
N ARG A 320 9.17 -10.84 19.27
CA ARG A 320 9.70 -12.17 19.59
C ARG A 320 8.68 -13.12 20.23
N ALA A 321 7.40 -12.74 20.35
CA ALA A 321 6.37 -13.65 20.85
C ALA A 321 6.29 -14.94 20.02
N ARG A 322 5.80 -16.04 20.61
CA ARG A 322 5.79 -17.34 19.94
C ARG A 322 4.86 -17.33 18.73
N HIS A 323 3.70 -16.71 18.85
CA HIS A 323 2.68 -16.66 17.80
C HIS A 323 2.36 -15.21 17.44
N LEU A 324 2.85 -14.77 16.28
CA LEU A 324 2.77 -13.38 15.86
C LEU A 324 1.60 -13.14 14.91
N VAL A 325 0.95 -12.00 15.05
CA VAL A 325 -0.03 -11.48 14.08
C VAL A 325 0.53 -10.23 13.42
N VAL A 326 0.55 -10.23 12.09
CA VAL A 326 0.95 -9.08 11.29
C VAL A 326 -0.26 -8.55 10.54
N THR A 327 -0.50 -7.25 10.66
CA THR A 327 -1.55 -6.52 9.93
C THR A 327 -0.93 -5.34 9.20
N SER A 328 -1.70 -4.69 8.33
CA SER A 328 -1.23 -3.48 7.64
C SER A 328 -0.83 -2.34 8.61
N GLU A 329 -1.42 -2.28 9.80
CA GLU A 329 -1.09 -1.28 10.84
C GLU A 329 0.11 -1.67 11.70
N THR A 330 0.32 -2.95 11.99
CA THR A 330 1.44 -3.41 12.83
C THR A 330 2.72 -3.69 12.04
N ALA A 331 2.62 -3.82 10.71
CA ALA A 331 3.72 -4.16 9.82
C ALA A 331 4.97 -3.27 10.01
N LYS A 332 4.79 -1.95 10.12
CA LYS A 332 5.91 -1.00 10.31
C LYS A 332 6.70 -1.29 11.58
N GLU A 333 5.98 -1.49 12.67
CA GLU A 333 6.58 -1.69 13.99
C GLU A 333 7.21 -3.08 14.09
N MET A 334 6.54 -4.09 13.54
CA MET A 334 7.04 -5.45 13.46
C MET A 334 8.30 -5.55 12.61
N TRP A 335 8.35 -4.83 11.49
CA TRP A 335 9.55 -4.75 10.66
C TRP A 335 10.72 -4.14 11.42
N ALA A 336 10.52 -2.97 12.04
CA ALA A 336 11.54 -2.28 12.84
C ALA A 336 12.06 -3.16 13.99
N GLY A 337 11.19 -3.94 14.63
CA GLY A 337 11.56 -4.82 15.73
C GLY A 337 12.10 -6.21 15.33
N SER A 338 11.95 -6.62 14.08
CA SER A 338 12.35 -7.97 13.60
C SER A 338 13.74 -8.01 12.98
N ILE A 339 14.30 -6.88 12.58
CA ILE A 339 15.63 -6.80 11.96
C ILE A 339 16.59 -6.20 12.98
N SER A 340 17.76 -6.82 13.14
CA SER A 340 18.81 -6.39 14.08
C SER A 340 19.39 -5.01 13.78
N LYS A 341 19.00 -4.40 12.66
CA LYS A 341 19.25 -3.01 12.30
C LYS A 341 17.93 -2.45 11.76
N PRO A 342 17.29 -1.49 12.43
CA PRO A 342 16.27 -0.70 11.76
C PRO A 342 16.99 0.00 10.60
N HIS A 343 16.68 -0.37 9.36
CA HIS A 343 17.14 0.36 8.19
C HIS A 343 16.44 1.72 8.21
N SER A 344 16.95 2.62 9.04
CA SER A 344 16.45 3.96 9.25
C SER A 344 16.89 4.78 8.04
N ASP A 345 15.93 4.93 7.12
CA ASP A 345 15.95 5.59 5.81
C ASP A 345 16.22 4.67 4.61
N PHE A 346 15.12 4.18 4.02
CA PHE A 346 15.08 3.73 2.61
C PHE A 346 15.52 4.82 1.62
N ARG A 347 15.61 6.08 2.07
CA ARG A 347 16.19 7.20 1.31
C ARG A 347 17.72 7.26 1.40
N ALA A 348 18.31 6.66 2.43
CA ALA A 348 19.73 6.72 2.71
C ALA A 348 20.45 5.49 2.13
N GLN A 349 20.33 5.27 0.81
CA GLN A 349 21.21 4.45 -0.04
C GLN A 349 21.87 3.19 0.59
N ASP A 350 21.23 2.49 1.52
CA ASP A 350 21.74 1.24 2.07
C ASP A 350 21.35 0.12 1.11
N GLU A 351 22.21 -0.09 0.11
CA GLU A 351 22.04 -1.10 -0.91
C GLU A 351 21.90 -2.51 -0.29
N GLN A 352 22.60 -2.78 0.81
CA GLN A 352 22.55 -4.07 1.47
C GLN A 352 21.18 -4.30 2.13
N GLY A 353 20.66 -3.30 2.85
CA GLY A 353 19.33 -3.36 3.43
C GLY A 353 18.21 -3.47 2.41
N LEU A 354 18.35 -2.75 1.30
CA LEU A 354 17.41 -2.82 0.19
C LEU A 354 17.39 -4.22 -0.44
N ARG A 355 18.58 -4.79 -0.67
CA ARG A 355 18.73 -6.15 -1.19
C ARG A 355 18.13 -7.18 -0.24
N GLU A 356 18.37 -7.07 1.05
CA GLU A 356 17.79 -7.97 2.06
C GLU A 356 16.25 -7.93 2.03
N LEU A 357 15.66 -6.73 2.00
CA LEU A 357 14.21 -6.55 1.86
C LEU A 357 13.70 -7.17 0.56
N PHE A 358 14.40 -6.92 -0.55
CA PHE A 358 14.05 -7.48 -1.85
C PHE A 358 14.11 -9.01 -1.84
N GLU A 359 15.14 -9.61 -1.25
CA GLU A 359 15.32 -11.06 -1.16
C GLU A 359 14.19 -11.71 -0.34
N LEU A 360 13.78 -11.09 0.78
CA LEU A 360 12.63 -11.55 1.57
C LEU A 360 11.34 -11.51 0.75
N ALA A 361 11.07 -10.41 0.04
CA ALA A 361 9.91 -10.29 -0.83
C ALA A 361 9.96 -11.30 -2.00
N HIS A 362 11.13 -11.52 -2.60
CA HIS A 362 11.31 -12.47 -3.69
C HIS A 362 11.13 -13.93 -3.23
N GLU A 363 11.56 -14.26 -2.00
CA GLU A 363 11.28 -15.55 -1.38
C GLU A 363 9.79 -15.76 -1.13
N GLY A 364 9.07 -14.73 -0.67
CA GLY A 364 7.61 -14.75 -0.54
C GLY A 364 6.90 -14.92 -1.87
N HIS A 365 7.30 -14.17 -2.90
CA HIS A 365 6.78 -14.30 -4.26
C HIS A 365 6.90 -15.76 -4.75
N ARG A 366 8.09 -16.36 -4.67
CA ARG A 366 8.31 -17.74 -5.13
C ARG A 366 7.46 -18.80 -4.42
N ALA A 367 7.00 -18.52 -3.19
CA ALA A 367 6.22 -19.47 -2.40
C ALA A 367 4.70 -19.22 -2.43
N LEU A 368 4.26 -17.98 -2.69
CA LEU A 368 2.87 -17.55 -2.50
C LEU A 368 2.20 -16.99 -3.77
N TRP A 369 2.92 -16.85 -4.89
CA TRP A 369 2.40 -16.21 -6.10
C TRP A 369 1.68 -17.16 -7.08
N ASP A 370 1.71 -18.47 -6.86
CA ASP A 370 1.10 -19.41 -7.80
C ASP A 370 -0.38 -19.07 -8.00
N LEU A 371 -0.73 -18.59 -9.20
CA LEU A 371 -2.11 -18.23 -9.53
C LEU A 371 -3.01 -19.47 -9.48
N ASN A 372 -4.31 -19.25 -9.28
CA ASN A 372 -5.30 -20.33 -9.38
C ASN A 372 -5.16 -21.09 -10.71
N LYS A 373 -5.62 -22.34 -10.74
CA LYS A 373 -5.35 -23.26 -11.87
C LYS A 373 -5.81 -22.70 -13.23
N ASP A 374 -6.97 -22.04 -13.24
CA ASP A 374 -7.58 -21.51 -14.47
C ASP A 374 -6.77 -20.32 -15.01
N ASP A 375 -6.42 -19.37 -14.14
CA ASP A 375 -5.66 -18.18 -14.50
C ASP A 375 -4.20 -18.53 -14.82
N ALA A 376 -3.59 -19.46 -14.08
CA ALA A 376 -2.25 -19.96 -14.36
C ALA A 376 -2.15 -20.62 -15.74
N GLN A 377 -3.15 -21.42 -16.12
CA GLN A 377 -3.22 -22.04 -17.45
C GLN A 377 -3.34 -20.97 -18.55
N TYR A 378 -4.18 -19.97 -18.34
CA TYR A 378 -4.33 -18.87 -19.29
C TYR A 378 -3.04 -18.06 -19.44
N VAL A 379 -2.44 -17.63 -18.32
CA VAL A 379 -1.19 -16.85 -18.31
C VAL A 379 -0.08 -17.64 -19.01
N SER A 380 0.10 -18.92 -18.68
CA SER A 380 1.11 -19.77 -19.33
C SER A 380 0.93 -19.84 -20.84
N LYS A 381 -0.31 -19.98 -21.31
CA LYS A 381 -0.63 -19.97 -22.74
C LYS A 381 -0.33 -18.61 -23.37
N ARG A 382 -0.72 -17.52 -22.70
CA ARG A 382 -0.51 -16.15 -23.18
C ARG A 382 0.97 -15.78 -23.27
N VAL A 383 1.76 -16.13 -22.26
CA VAL A 383 3.22 -15.95 -22.25
C VAL A 383 3.85 -16.69 -23.42
N LYS A 384 3.43 -17.93 -23.68
CA LYS A 384 3.91 -18.71 -24.84
C LYS A 384 3.53 -18.03 -26.16
N GLU A 385 2.29 -17.59 -26.32
CA GLU A 385 1.84 -16.86 -27.53
C GLU A 385 2.66 -15.59 -27.79
N ILE A 386 3.02 -14.86 -26.73
CA ILE A 386 3.86 -13.65 -26.83
C ILE A 386 5.29 -14.03 -27.25
N LYS A 387 5.90 -15.01 -26.59
CA LYS A 387 7.27 -15.46 -26.92
C LYS A 387 7.38 -16.08 -28.31
N ASP A 388 6.39 -16.85 -28.74
CA ASP A 388 6.39 -17.46 -30.07
C ASP A 388 6.37 -16.40 -31.20
N LYS A 389 5.83 -15.21 -30.93
CA LYS A 389 5.81 -14.10 -31.90
C LYS A 389 7.18 -13.45 -32.11
N THR A 390 8.09 -13.53 -31.15
CA THR A 390 9.43 -12.93 -31.27
C THR A 390 10.41 -13.80 -32.05
N ILE A 391 10.08 -15.08 -32.27
CA ILE A 391 10.95 -16.04 -32.97
C ILE A 391 11.12 -15.63 -34.44
N VAL A 392 12.38 -15.48 -34.86
CA VAL A 392 12.76 -15.22 -36.25
C VAL A 392 13.12 -16.55 -36.92
N GLY A 393 12.22 -17.09 -37.74
CA GLY A 393 12.36 -18.45 -38.33
C GLY A 393 13.42 -18.66 -39.42
N ASN A 394 14.37 -17.73 -39.62
CA ASN A 394 15.21 -17.68 -40.83
C ASN A 394 16.72 -17.64 -40.54
N GLY A 395 17.25 -18.52 -39.69
CA GLY A 395 18.69 -18.63 -39.44
C GLY A 395 19.36 -17.37 -38.85
N ASN A 396 18.55 -16.42 -38.36
CA ASN A 396 19.03 -15.24 -37.65
C ASN A 396 19.52 -15.65 -36.25
N PRO A 397 20.68 -15.17 -35.77
CA PRO A 397 21.18 -15.52 -34.45
C PRO A 397 20.31 -14.96 -33.31
N ASN A 398 19.62 -13.84 -33.54
CA ASN A 398 18.84 -13.14 -32.52
C ASN A 398 17.33 -13.22 -32.78
N ASN A 399 16.57 -13.35 -31.70
CA ASN A 399 15.12 -13.20 -31.70
C ASN A 399 14.74 -11.74 -31.39
N GLY A 400 13.48 -11.39 -31.64
CA GLY A 400 12.91 -10.14 -31.15
C GLY A 400 12.83 -10.09 -29.62
N VAL A 401 12.73 -8.88 -29.09
CA VAL A 401 12.66 -8.55 -27.67
C VAL A 401 11.25 -8.12 -27.31
N VAL A 402 10.77 -8.57 -26.14
CA VAL A 402 9.49 -8.14 -25.58
C VAL A 402 9.73 -7.07 -24.52
N VAL A 403 9.21 -5.86 -24.74
CA VAL A 403 9.23 -4.79 -23.74
C VAL A 403 7.87 -4.71 -23.06
N GLY A 404 7.84 -5.05 -21.77
CA GLY A 404 6.67 -4.91 -20.92
C GLY A 404 6.52 -3.47 -20.46
N VAL A 405 5.31 -2.93 -20.53
CA VAL A 405 4.99 -1.58 -20.07
C VAL A 405 3.82 -1.66 -19.09
N HIS A 406 4.01 -1.13 -17.88
CA HIS A 406 2.96 -1.00 -16.88
C HIS A 406 2.66 0.48 -16.63
N VAL A 407 1.49 0.92 -17.09
CA VAL A 407 0.98 2.27 -16.88
C VAL A 407 -0.01 2.25 -15.72
N ARG A 408 0.17 3.18 -14.77
CA ARG A 408 -0.75 3.37 -13.65
C ARG A 408 -1.27 4.80 -13.68
N HIS A 409 -2.58 4.96 -13.86
CA HIS A 409 -3.27 6.23 -13.70
C HIS A 409 -4.05 6.24 -12.38
N GLY A 410 -5.20 6.90 -12.30
CA GLY A 410 -6.10 6.84 -11.16
C GLY A 410 -5.72 7.72 -9.97
N ASP A 411 -5.84 7.18 -8.78
CA ASP A 411 -5.46 7.89 -7.55
C ASP A 411 -3.94 7.93 -7.29
N CYS A 412 -3.14 7.15 -8.01
CA CYS A 412 -1.68 7.12 -7.87
C CYS A 412 -1.03 8.10 -8.84
N HIS A 413 -0.12 8.93 -8.34
CA HIS A 413 0.59 9.94 -9.12
C HIS A 413 2.12 9.75 -8.98
N PRO A 414 2.90 10.16 -10.00
CA PRO A 414 4.36 10.06 -9.97
C PRO A 414 4.99 10.75 -8.76
N THR A 415 6.10 10.19 -8.30
CA THR A 415 6.95 10.80 -7.28
C THR A 415 7.74 11.99 -7.82
N GLU A 416 8.03 12.00 -9.11
CA GLU A 416 8.75 13.09 -9.76
C GLU A 416 7.97 14.40 -9.67
N TYR A 417 8.64 15.44 -9.17
CA TYR A 417 8.00 16.72 -8.86
C TYR A 417 7.26 17.34 -10.05
N GLN A 418 7.81 17.21 -11.27
CA GLN A 418 7.22 17.79 -12.48
C GLN A 418 5.87 17.16 -12.86
N TYR A 419 5.65 15.90 -12.48
CA TYR A 419 4.42 15.16 -12.77
C TYR A 419 3.61 14.88 -11.50
N HIS A 420 3.99 15.38 -10.33
CA HIS A 420 3.30 15.05 -9.08
C HIS A 420 1.80 15.41 -9.07
N GLY A 421 1.40 16.42 -9.85
CA GLY A 421 0.00 16.84 -10.02
C GLY A 421 -0.70 16.26 -11.26
N THR A 422 -0.03 15.41 -12.04
CA THR A 422 -0.54 14.82 -13.29
C THR A 422 -0.01 13.39 -13.45
N TYR A 423 -0.13 12.80 -14.64
CA TYR A 423 0.55 11.54 -14.97
C TYR A 423 1.79 11.81 -15.82
N ILE A 424 2.68 10.82 -15.90
CA ILE A 424 3.79 10.85 -16.86
C ILE A 424 3.20 10.76 -18.28
N PRO A 425 3.57 11.66 -19.21
CA PRO A 425 3.13 11.56 -20.59
C PRO A 425 3.44 10.21 -21.22
N MET A 426 2.45 9.63 -21.91
CA MET A 426 2.57 8.31 -22.55
C MET A 426 3.72 8.26 -23.56
N GLU A 427 3.97 9.36 -24.27
CA GLU A 427 5.11 9.53 -25.18
C GLU A 427 6.46 9.22 -24.50
N ILE A 428 6.68 9.63 -23.24
CA ILE A 428 7.94 9.36 -22.53
C ILE A 428 8.10 7.85 -22.30
N ILE A 429 7.02 7.18 -21.92
CA ILE A 429 7.01 5.74 -21.65
C ILE A 429 7.22 4.96 -22.96
N ALA A 430 6.53 5.36 -24.03
CA ALA A 430 6.64 4.73 -25.34
C ALA A 430 8.05 4.93 -25.94
N ASN A 431 8.63 6.13 -25.84
CA ASN A 431 9.99 6.41 -26.30
C ASN A 431 11.02 5.59 -25.54
N ALA A 432 10.90 5.46 -24.21
CA ALA A 432 11.77 4.58 -23.42
C ALA A 432 11.68 3.12 -23.89
N ALA A 433 10.48 2.65 -24.25
CA ALA A 433 10.30 1.29 -24.79
C ALA A 433 10.97 1.10 -26.15
N GLN A 434 10.89 2.10 -27.04
CA GLN A 434 11.57 2.06 -28.33
C GLN A 434 13.10 2.10 -28.17
N GLU A 435 13.61 2.92 -27.25
CA GLU A 435 15.05 3.00 -26.97
C GLU A 435 15.63 1.65 -26.49
N VAL A 436 14.87 0.89 -25.70
CA VAL A 436 15.27 -0.48 -25.29
C VAL A 436 15.34 -1.42 -26.51
N ILE A 437 14.37 -1.35 -27.42
CA ILE A 437 14.36 -2.18 -28.62
C ILE A 437 15.53 -1.81 -29.54
N ASP A 438 15.76 -0.52 -29.75
CA ASP A 438 16.84 -0.01 -30.59
C ASP A 438 18.21 -0.40 -30.02
N SER A 439 18.45 -0.13 -28.74
CA SER A 439 19.72 -0.44 -28.08
C SER A 439 20.06 -1.94 -28.08
N LYS A 440 19.07 -2.82 -28.01
CA LYS A 440 19.26 -4.28 -28.08
C LYS A 440 19.68 -4.79 -29.45
N HIS A 441 19.28 -4.12 -30.53
CA HIS A 441 19.49 -4.62 -31.90
C HIS A 441 20.51 -3.84 -32.71
N ASN A 442 20.90 -2.64 -32.26
CA ASN A 442 21.91 -1.82 -32.92
C ASN A 442 23.28 -2.53 -32.90
N GLY A 443 23.88 -2.71 -34.07
CA GLY A 443 25.19 -3.36 -34.23
C GLY A 443 25.24 -4.87 -33.95
N THR A 444 24.09 -5.53 -33.81
CA THR A 444 24.00 -6.98 -33.51
C THR A 444 23.73 -7.87 -34.73
N GLY A 445 23.56 -7.26 -35.91
CA GLY A 445 23.38 -7.98 -37.17
C GLY A 445 24.64 -8.71 -37.63
N VAL A 446 24.47 -9.65 -38.55
CA VAL A 446 25.55 -10.53 -39.06
C VAL A 446 26.74 -9.75 -39.63
N ASP A 447 26.49 -8.55 -40.17
CA ASP A 447 27.50 -7.66 -40.75
C ASP A 447 28.01 -6.58 -39.77
N GLY A 448 27.65 -6.65 -38.48
CA GLY A 448 27.92 -5.61 -37.48
C GLY A 448 27.04 -4.37 -37.63
N GLY A 449 26.01 -4.42 -38.48
CA GLY A 449 24.94 -3.42 -38.60
C GLY A 449 23.70 -3.75 -37.76
N ASP A 450 22.60 -3.05 -37.99
CA ASP A 450 21.36 -3.23 -37.21
C ASP A 450 20.60 -4.50 -37.62
N ASP A 451 20.13 -5.27 -36.62
CA ASP A 451 19.32 -6.46 -36.85
C ASP A 451 17.84 -6.09 -37.09
N GLU A 452 17.55 -5.65 -38.31
CA GLU A 452 16.21 -5.24 -38.76
C GLU A 452 15.16 -6.35 -38.65
N LEU A 453 15.55 -7.63 -38.77
CA LEU A 453 14.61 -8.75 -38.69
C LEU A 453 14.18 -9.00 -37.24
N ALA A 454 15.13 -9.02 -36.31
CA ALA A 454 14.84 -9.12 -34.89
C ALA A 454 14.05 -7.89 -34.41
N LYS A 455 14.46 -6.69 -34.82
CA LYS A 455 13.77 -5.43 -34.49
C LYS A 455 12.30 -5.42 -34.90
N ARG A 456 11.96 -5.91 -36.10
CA ARG A 456 10.56 -6.04 -36.56
C ARG A 456 9.75 -7.08 -35.79
N LYS A 457 10.42 -8.03 -35.14
CA LYS A 457 9.82 -9.05 -34.28
C LYS A 457 9.79 -8.63 -32.80
N SER A 458 10.38 -7.49 -32.46
CA SER A 458 10.29 -6.86 -31.15
C SER A 458 9.00 -6.05 -31.04
N PHE A 459 8.35 -6.09 -29.88
CA PHE A 459 7.10 -5.36 -29.66
C PHE A 459 6.85 -5.10 -28.18
N ILE A 460 5.88 -4.22 -27.93
CA ILE A 460 5.48 -3.79 -26.59
C ILE A 460 4.29 -4.63 -26.11
N VAL A 461 4.36 -5.10 -24.87
CA VAL A 461 3.22 -5.68 -24.13
C VAL A 461 2.81 -4.70 -23.05
N LEU A 462 1.55 -4.28 -23.05
CA LEU A 462 1.02 -3.21 -22.21
C LEU A 462 0.03 -3.74 -21.18
N ALA A 463 0.19 -3.31 -19.93
CA ALA A 463 -0.84 -3.38 -18.90
C ALA A 463 -1.14 -1.97 -18.35
N SER A 464 -2.42 -1.67 -18.19
CA SER A 464 -2.93 -0.41 -17.67
C SER A 464 -4.26 -0.62 -16.96
N ASP A 465 -4.43 0.10 -15.86
CA ASP A 465 -5.69 0.21 -15.12
C ASP A 465 -6.67 1.21 -15.76
N ASP A 466 -6.19 2.03 -16.69
CA ASP A 466 -7.00 2.93 -17.50
C ASP A 466 -7.24 2.33 -18.90
N PRO A 467 -8.50 2.01 -19.27
CA PRO A 467 -8.81 1.39 -20.55
C PRO A 467 -8.49 2.29 -21.75
N THR A 468 -8.39 3.61 -21.56
CA THR A 468 -8.11 4.57 -22.64
C THR A 468 -6.65 4.53 -23.10
N VAL A 469 -5.74 4.07 -22.25
CA VAL A 469 -4.29 3.96 -22.57
C VAL A 469 -4.04 2.98 -23.72
N TYR A 470 -4.86 1.93 -23.83
CA TYR A 470 -4.74 0.95 -24.91
C TYR A 470 -5.17 1.50 -26.28
N ASP A 471 -5.96 2.57 -26.30
CA ASP A 471 -6.46 3.21 -27.52
C ASP A 471 -5.62 4.45 -27.90
N ALA A 472 -4.63 4.82 -27.09
CA ALA A 472 -3.76 5.95 -27.33
C ALA A 472 -2.84 5.72 -28.55
N GLU A 473 -2.53 6.80 -29.26
CA GLU A 473 -1.68 6.74 -30.46
C GLU A 473 -0.27 6.22 -30.15
N ASP A 474 0.29 6.59 -28.98
CA ASP A 474 1.63 6.20 -28.53
C ASP A 474 1.80 4.68 -28.35
N PHE A 475 0.70 3.97 -28.03
CA PHE A 475 0.69 2.53 -27.81
C PHE A 475 -0.03 1.76 -28.92
N LYS A 476 -0.28 2.41 -30.06
CA LYS A 476 -0.92 1.78 -31.20
C LYS A 476 -0.07 0.63 -31.74
N GLY A 477 -0.64 -0.58 -31.74
CA GLY A 477 0.05 -1.81 -32.14
C GLY A 477 0.73 -2.56 -30.99
N SER A 478 0.69 -2.03 -29.76
CA SER A 478 1.05 -2.80 -28.57
C SER A 478 0.06 -3.95 -28.34
N MET A 479 0.55 -5.01 -27.69
CA MET A 479 -0.29 -6.14 -27.28
C MET A 479 -0.73 -5.96 -25.82
N ARG A 480 -1.99 -6.27 -25.51
CA ARG A 480 -2.43 -6.32 -24.11
C ARG A 480 -1.77 -7.49 -23.38
N ALA A 481 -1.41 -7.28 -22.11
CA ALA A 481 -0.88 -8.35 -21.25
C ALA A 481 -1.91 -9.48 -21.11
N GLN A 482 -3.10 -9.21 -20.57
CA GLN A 482 -4.22 -10.16 -20.63
C GLN A 482 -5.51 -9.60 -21.25
N GLU A 483 -6.35 -10.51 -21.71
CA GLU A 483 -7.66 -10.22 -22.33
C GLU A 483 -8.80 -11.06 -21.73
N GLN A 484 -8.51 -11.88 -20.71
CA GLN A 484 -9.50 -12.76 -20.08
C GLN A 484 -10.49 -11.98 -19.21
N ILE A 485 -10.01 -10.98 -18.47
CA ILE A 485 -10.81 -10.13 -17.61
C ILE A 485 -10.54 -8.67 -17.99
N ARG A 486 -11.49 -8.05 -18.70
CA ARG A 486 -11.38 -6.66 -19.13
C ARG A 486 -12.16 -5.74 -18.21
N LEU A 487 -11.51 -4.65 -17.80
CA LEU A 487 -12.20 -3.53 -17.17
C LEU A 487 -13.12 -2.87 -18.18
N ALA A 488 -14.37 -2.64 -17.79
CA ALA A 488 -15.36 -2.04 -18.66
C ALA A 488 -14.99 -0.58 -18.99
N SER A 489 -15.08 -0.23 -20.28
CA SER A 489 -15.08 1.15 -20.74
C SER A 489 -16.49 1.58 -21.16
N LYS A 490 -16.80 2.87 -21.03
CA LYS A 490 -18.07 3.46 -21.45
C LYS A 490 -18.41 3.13 -22.90
N GLN A 491 -17.41 3.10 -23.79
CA GLN A 491 -17.62 2.80 -25.20
C GLN A 491 -18.10 1.37 -25.45
N GLU A 492 -17.71 0.41 -24.60
CA GLU A 492 -18.19 -0.97 -24.69
C GLU A 492 -19.62 -1.13 -24.15
N VAL A 493 -19.98 -0.37 -23.11
CA VAL A 493 -21.33 -0.40 -22.52
C VAL A 493 -22.36 0.24 -23.46
N HIS A 494 -22.01 1.32 -24.15
CA HIS A 494 -22.91 2.01 -25.09
C HIS A 494 -23.10 1.32 -26.46
N LYS A 495 -22.43 0.19 -26.73
CA LYS A 495 -22.64 -0.58 -27.97
C LYS A 495 -23.97 -1.34 -28.02
N ALA A 496 -24.71 -1.42 -26.92
CA ALA A 496 -26.11 -1.83 -26.96
C ALA A 496 -26.94 -0.71 -27.61
N THR A 497 -27.11 -0.74 -28.93
CA THR A 497 -27.96 0.20 -29.67
C THR A 497 -29.37 0.23 -29.07
N PRO A 498 -29.77 1.31 -28.37
CA PRO A 498 -31.12 1.43 -27.87
C PRO A 498 -32.03 1.79 -29.06
N ASP A 499 -33.13 1.06 -29.22
CA ASP A 499 -34.13 1.38 -30.24
C ASP A 499 -34.66 2.80 -30.02
N ARG A 500 -34.44 3.69 -31.00
CA ARG A 500 -34.82 5.12 -30.92
C ARG A 500 -36.34 5.33 -30.91
N HIS A 501 -37.11 4.28 -31.19
CA HIS A 501 -38.58 4.33 -31.24
C HIS A 501 -39.26 3.95 -29.92
N VAL A 502 -38.49 3.54 -28.89
CA VAL A 502 -39.00 3.15 -27.58
C VAL A 502 -38.52 4.14 -26.52
N MET A 503 -39.43 4.63 -25.66
CA MET A 503 -39.01 5.35 -24.46
C MET A 503 -38.34 4.35 -23.51
N HIS A 504 -37.03 4.49 -23.32
CA HIS A 504 -36.29 3.73 -22.33
C HIS A 504 -36.43 4.37 -20.95
N HIS A 505 -36.37 3.55 -19.90
CA HIS A 505 -36.19 4.06 -18.55
C HIS A 505 -34.89 4.87 -18.49
N PHE A 506 -34.85 5.97 -17.73
CA PHE A 506 -33.61 6.69 -17.49
C PHE A 506 -32.67 5.77 -16.71
N GLU A 507 -31.75 5.11 -17.40
CA GLU A 507 -30.64 4.41 -16.80
C GLU A 507 -29.55 5.42 -16.48
N ASP A 508 -29.08 5.42 -15.24
CA ASP A 508 -27.95 6.24 -14.84
C ASP A 508 -26.74 5.90 -15.74
N GLU A 509 -25.94 6.90 -16.13
CA GLU A 509 -24.75 6.68 -16.95
C GLU A 509 -23.84 5.64 -16.29
N ALA A 510 -23.57 4.54 -16.98
CA ALA A 510 -22.64 3.53 -16.50
C ALA A 510 -21.22 4.13 -16.40
N PHE A 511 -20.65 4.11 -15.20
CA PHE A 511 -19.28 4.54 -14.96
C PHE A 511 -18.32 3.41 -15.33
N GLY A 512 -17.39 3.68 -16.25
CA GLY A 512 -16.26 2.81 -16.55
C GLY A 512 -15.03 3.20 -15.72
N TRP A 513 -13.94 2.46 -15.91
CA TRP A 513 -12.64 2.73 -15.27
C TRP A 513 -11.83 3.82 -15.97
N GLU A 514 -12.50 4.79 -16.63
CA GLU A 514 -11.80 5.86 -17.34
C GLU A 514 -10.98 6.71 -16.37
N GLY A 515 -9.72 6.95 -16.74
CA GLY A 515 -8.79 7.67 -15.89
C GLY A 515 -8.11 6.82 -14.82
N GLY A 516 -8.36 5.50 -14.78
CA GLY A 516 -7.63 4.53 -13.96
C GLY A 516 -8.37 4.05 -12.71
N PHE A 517 -7.65 3.33 -11.85
CA PHE A 517 -8.17 2.78 -10.60
C PHE A 517 -8.23 3.86 -9.52
N PHE A 518 -9.42 4.04 -8.93
CA PHE A 518 -9.65 4.94 -7.81
C PHE A 518 -10.24 4.17 -6.62
N ALA A 519 -9.65 4.34 -5.43
CA ALA A 519 -10.10 3.69 -4.20
C ALA A 519 -11.60 3.90 -3.92
N ALA A 520 -12.11 5.13 -4.13
CA ALA A 520 -13.52 5.43 -3.92
C ALA A 520 -14.45 4.62 -4.85
N MET A 521 -14.04 4.37 -6.09
CA MET A 521 -14.80 3.53 -7.02
C MET A 521 -14.78 2.08 -6.56
N PHE A 522 -13.62 1.56 -6.20
CA PHE A 522 -13.43 0.20 -5.69
C PHE A 522 -14.31 -0.11 -4.47
N TRP A 523 -14.32 0.78 -3.47
CA TRP A 523 -15.15 0.60 -2.27
C TRP A 523 -16.65 0.68 -2.54
N ASN A 524 -17.06 1.38 -3.60
CA ASN A 524 -18.46 1.49 -4.01
C ASN A 524 -18.91 0.37 -4.98
N LEU A 525 -18.02 -0.52 -5.42
CA LEU A 525 -18.38 -1.65 -6.27
C LEU A 525 -19.41 -2.55 -5.58
N GLY A 526 -20.50 -2.85 -6.29
CA GLY A 526 -21.57 -3.73 -5.82
C GLY A 526 -22.52 -3.12 -4.79
N LEU A 527 -22.45 -1.80 -4.55
CA LEU A 527 -23.46 -1.07 -3.78
C LEU A 527 -24.60 -0.57 -4.69
N SER A 528 -25.84 -0.64 -4.21
CA SER A 528 -27.00 -0.05 -4.88
C SER A 528 -27.11 1.47 -4.61
N SER A 529 -27.80 2.21 -5.48
CA SER A 529 -28.04 3.68 -5.36
C SER A 529 -28.40 4.18 -3.98
N MET A 530 -29.33 3.48 -3.36
CA MET A 530 -29.88 3.84 -2.06
C MET A 530 -28.91 3.54 -0.92
N SER A 531 -27.96 2.62 -1.13
CA SER A 531 -26.85 2.38 -0.19
C SER A 531 -25.68 3.33 -0.43
N ALA A 532 -25.32 3.67 -1.67
CA ALA A 532 -24.19 4.55 -1.97
C ALA A 532 -24.37 5.98 -1.40
N SER A 533 -25.59 6.53 -1.53
CA SER A 533 -25.96 7.84 -0.95
C SER A 533 -25.91 7.86 0.60
N ASN A 534 -26.10 6.71 1.25
CA ASN A 534 -26.00 6.55 2.70
C ASN A 534 -24.61 6.05 3.18
N ALA A 535 -23.80 5.48 2.28
CA ALA A 535 -22.47 4.94 2.56
C ALA A 535 -21.40 6.01 2.84
N ALA A 536 -21.68 7.27 2.49
CA ALA A 536 -20.85 8.42 2.85
C ALA A 536 -20.83 8.71 4.37
N THR A 537 -21.65 8.04 5.17
CA THR A 537 -21.56 8.09 6.64
C THR A 537 -20.64 7.00 7.18
N ALA A 538 -19.70 7.38 8.04
CA ALA A 538 -18.68 6.49 8.61
C ALA A 538 -19.22 5.20 9.28
N LYS A 539 -20.52 5.14 9.61
CA LYS A 539 -21.20 3.97 10.17
C LYS A 539 -21.38 2.80 9.17
N ASN A 540 -21.39 3.05 7.86
CA ASN A 540 -21.60 2.01 6.86
C ASN A 540 -20.30 1.31 6.39
N LYS A 541 -19.12 1.77 6.84
CA LYS A 541 -17.85 1.05 6.62
C LYS A 541 -17.74 -0.27 7.38
N GLN A 542 -18.65 -0.54 8.32
CA GLN A 542 -18.67 -1.74 9.16
C GLN A 542 -19.61 -2.84 8.68
N LEU A 543 -20.41 -2.60 7.62
CA LEU A 543 -21.23 -3.66 7.03
C LEU A 543 -20.37 -4.50 6.09
N ALA A 544 -20.38 -5.81 6.32
CA ALA A 544 -19.70 -6.76 5.44
C ALA A 544 -20.20 -6.58 4.00
N PRO A 545 -19.30 -6.51 3.00
CA PRO A 545 -19.70 -6.37 1.61
C PRO A 545 -20.58 -7.54 1.17
N SER A 546 -21.51 -7.29 0.25
CA SER A 546 -22.33 -8.35 -0.34
C SER A 546 -21.44 -9.35 -1.09
N ALA A 547 -21.89 -10.60 -1.21
CA ALA A 547 -21.17 -11.63 -1.96
C ALA A 547 -20.91 -11.22 -3.43
N GLU A 548 -21.84 -10.49 -4.03
CA GLU A 548 -21.69 -9.95 -5.39
C GLU A 548 -20.61 -8.84 -5.45
N ALA A 549 -20.59 -7.93 -4.47
CA ALA A 549 -19.55 -6.91 -4.37
C ALA A 549 -18.15 -7.53 -4.23
N LEU A 550 -18.02 -8.55 -3.35
CA LEU A 550 -16.76 -9.29 -3.19
C LEU A 550 -16.34 -9.99 -4.48
N ARG A 551 -17.29 -10.62 -5.20
CA ARG A 551 -17.01 -11.27 -6.47
C ARG A 551 -16.50 -10.28 -7.53
N LEU A 552 -17.11 -9.11 -7.65
CA LEU A 552 -16.67 -8.06 -8.56
C LEU A 552 -15.26 -7.55 -8.20
N ARG A 553 -15.01 -7.30 -6.92
CA ARG A 553 -13.68 -6.89 -6.43
C ARG A 553 -12.63 -7.97 -6.69
N SER A 554 -12.97 -9.24 -6.48
CA SER A 554 -12.11 -10.39 -6.80
C SER A 554 -11.70 -10.39 -8.26
N TYR A 555 -12.62 -10.15 -9.20
CA TYR A 555 -12.27 -10.06 -10.62
C TYR A 555 -11.31 -8.91 -10.94
N VAL A 556 -11.47 -7.74 -10.29
CA VAL A 556 -10.51 -6.62 -10.44
C VAL A 556 -9.12 -7.03 -9.96
N GLY A 557 -9.03 -7.71 -8.80
CA GLY A 557 -7.78 -8.24 -8.29
C GLY A 557 -7.14 -9.28 -9.24
N ARG A 558 -7.92 -10.25 -9.72
CA ARG A 558 -7.45 -11.28 -10.65
C ARG A 558 -6.94 -10.69 -11.97
N ALA A 559 -7.67 -9.75 -12.55
CA ALA A 559 -7.24 -9.06 -13.77
C ALA A 559 -5.86 -8.42 -13.59
N TYR A 560 -5.71 -7.65 -12.51
CA TYR A 560 -4.46 -6.95 -12.20
C TYR A 560 -3.28 -7.90 -12.00
N LEU A 561 -3.47 -8.99 -11.27
CA LEU A 561 -2.38 -9.93 -10.97
C LEU A 561 -2.00 -10.78 -12.19
N MET A 562 -2.96 -11.12 -13.05
CA MET A 562 -2.65 -11.74 -14.35
C MET A 562 -1.89 -10.79 -15.28
N ASP A 563 -2.24 -9.50 -15.31
CA ASP A 563 -1.48 -8.50 -16.07
C ASP A 563 -0.02 -8.46 -15.60
N LEU A 564 0.23 -8.41 -14.29
CA LEU A 564 1.60 -8.45 -13.74
C LEU A 564 2.32 -9.77 -14.05
N ALA A 565 1.63 -10.91 -13.96
CA ALA A 565 2.21 -12.22 -14.26
C ALA A 565 2.66 -12.33 -15.72
N VAL A 566 1.80 -11.91 -16.67
CA VAL A 566 2.18 -11.89 -18.09
C VAL A 566 3.35 -10.94 -18.33
N LEU A 567 3.32 -9.73 -17.76
CA LEU A 567 4.42 -8.78 -17.93
C LEU A 567 5.75 -9.32 -17.40
N ALA A 568 5.78 -9.92 -16.21
CA ALA A 568 7.02 -10.44 -15.62
C ALA A 568 7.58 -11.67 -16.38
N ASP A 569 6.71 -12.57 -16.84
CA ASP A 569 7.13 -13.83 -17.45
C ASP A 569 7.39 -13.72 -18.95
N ALA A 570 6.66 -12.85 -19.64
CA ALA A 570 6.77 -12.68 -21.09
C ALA A 570 7.82 -11.64 -21.50
N SER A 571 8.07 -10.63 -20.67
CA SER A 571 8.93 -9.50 -21.04
C SER A 571 10.40 -9.76 -20.71
N ASP A 572 11.28 -9.29 -21.58
CA ASP A 572 12.72 -9.25 -21.34
C ASP A 572 13.07 -8.06 -20.44
N THR A 573 12.44 -6.92 -20.69
CA THR A 573 12.58 -5.65 -19.98
C THR A 573 11.20 -5.11 -19.62
N VAL A 574 11.06 -4.50 -18.43
CA VAL A 574 9.82 -3.88 -17.95
C VAL A 574 10.05 -2.40 -17.68
N ILE A 575 9.17 -1.55 -18.21
CA ILE A 575 9.15 -0.11 -18.02
C ILE A 575 7.91 0.27 -17.23
N CYS A 576 8.09 1.00 -16.14
CA CYS A 576 6.99 1.39 -15.26
C CYS A 576 7.36 2.58 -14.36
N THR A 577 6.41 3.00 -13.53
CA THR A 577 6.58 4.09 -12.57
C THR A 577 6.70 3.55 -11.14
N VAL A 578 7.79 3.87 -10.44
CA VAL A 578 8.04 3.34 -9.07
C VAL A 578 7.05 3.85 -8.03
N SER A 579 6.32 4.94 -8.28
CA SER A 579 5.15 5.34 -7.51
C SER A 579 4.10 4.23 -7.40
N ALA A 580 3.92 3.45 -8.46
CA ALA A 580 2.94 2.37 -8.50
C ALA A 580 3.48 1.08 -7.85
N MET A 581 2.71 0.49 -6.94
CA MET A 581 3.10 -0.77 -6.31
C MET A 581 3.25 -1.93 -7.31
N GLY A 582 2.47 -1.93 -8.40
CA GLY A 582 2.66 -2.90 -9.50
C GLY A 582 4.06 -2.88 -10.09
N CYS A 583 4.64 -1.68 -10.27
CA CYS A 583 6.01 -1.53 -10.77
C CYS A 583 7.02 -2.15 -9.80
N ARG A 584 6.83 -1.95 -8.50
CA ARG A 584 7.69 -2.53 -7.45
C ARG A 584 7.53 -4.04 -7.35
N LEU A 585 6.32 -4.57 -7.50
CA LEU A 585 6.05 -6.00 -7.55
C LEU A 585 6.72 -6.63 -8.77
N LEU A 586 6.63 -6.02 -9.96
CA LEU A 586 7.28 -6.51 -11.17
C LEU A 586 8.79 -6.69 -11.00
N ALA A 587 9.46 -5.75 -10.34
CA ALA A 587 10.88 -5.91 -10.01
C ALA A 587 11.13 -7.19 -9.20
N VAL A 588 10.34 -7.42 -8.15
CA VAL A 588 10.42 -8.62 -7.31
C VAL A 588 10.12 -9.89 -8.11
N MET A 589 9.13 -9.87 -9.00
CA MET A 589 8.75 -11.00 -9.84
C MET A 589 9.86 -11.38 -10.83
N MET A 590 10.55 -10.38 -11.41
CA MET A 590 11.69 -10.58 -12.29
C MET A 590 12.93 -11.14 -11.55
N GLY A 591 13.08 -10.84 -10.26
CA GLY A 591 14.22 -11.23 -9.44
C GLY A 591 15.39 -10.23 -9.53
N TRP A 592 16.30 -10.28 -8.55
CA TRP A 592 17.35 -9.27 -8.35
C TRP A 592 18.31 -9.17 -9.55
N GLU A 593 18.78 -10.32 -10.03
CA GLU A 593 19.72 -10.40 -11.16
C GLU A 593 19.13 -9.78 -12.43
N ARG A 594 17.90 -10.16 -12.81
CA ARG A 594 17.25 -9.62 -14.01
C ARG A 594 16.87 -8.15 -13.84
N ALA A 595 16.26 -7.79 -12.71
CA ALA A 595 15.70 -6.45 -12.51
C ALA A 595 16.80 -5.41 -12.24
N MET A 596 17.71 -5.69 -11.31
CA MET A 596 18.69 -4.73 -10.79
C MET A 596 20.05 -4.86 -11.46
N GLU A 597 20.65 -6.05 -11.51
CA GLU A 597 22.02 -6.23 -12.03
C GLU A 597 22.09 -6.08 -13.56
N HIS A 598 21.10 -6.63 -14.27
CA HIS A 598 20.98 -6.46 -15.72
C HIS A 598 20.18 -5.21 -16.13
N HIS A 599 19.71 -4.40 -15.18
CA HIS A 599 18.93 -3.19 -15.43
C HIS A 599 17.70 -3.38 -16.33
N ASN A 600 17.06 -4.56 -16.30
CA ASN A 600 15.87 -4.83 -17.10
C ASN A 600 14.57 -4.34 -16.44
N TRP A 601 14.63 -3.80 -15.22
CA TRP A 601 13.53 -3.06 -14.62
C TRP A 601 13.85 -1.57 -14.69
N ILE A 602 13.08 -0.83 -15.50
CA ILE A 602 13.35 0.58 -15.81
C ILE A 602 12.25 1.44 -15.20
N ASN A 603 12.65 2.30 -14.27
CA ASN A 603 11.79 3.32 -13.71
C ASN A 603 11.87 4.61 -14.54
N VAL A 604 10.72 5.12 -14.97
CA VAL A 604 10.61 6.43 -15.66
C VAL A 604 10.10 7.54 -14.74
N ASP A 605 9.79 7.23 -13.48
CA ASP A 605 9.35 8.16 -12.45
C ASP A 605 10.56 8.68 -11.66
N GLY A 606 11.34 9.57 -12.27
CA GLY A 606 12.49 10.24 -11.64
C GLY A 606 13.68 9.34 -11.28
N PRO A 607 14.67 9.87 -10.53
CA PRO A 607 15.93 9.17 -10.19
C PRO A 607 15.77 8.19 -9.01
N TYR A 608 14.55 7.76 -8.70
CA TYR A 608 14.26 6.93 -7.54
C TYR A 608 14.51 5.45 -7.87
N GLY A 609 15.21 4.77 -6.97
CA GLY A 609 15.40 3.31 -7.04
C GLY A 609 14.18 2.53 -6.56
N TRP A 610 14.27 1.21 -6.63
CA TRP A 610 13.24 0.34 -6.09
C TRP A 610 13.04 0.59 -4.59
N THR A 611 11.79 0.59 -4.15
CA THR A 611 11.42 0.64 -2.75
C THR A 611 10.38 -0.46 -2.51
N GLY A 612 10.53 -1.25 -1.46
CA GLY A 612 9.57 -2.30 -1.12
C GLY A 612 8.38 -1.72 -0.36
N LEU A 613 8.49 -1.74 0.96
CA LEU A 613 7.45 -1.26 1.88
C LEU A 613 7.53 0.26 2.06
N THR A 614 6.43 0.95 1.79
CA THR A 614 6.23 2.35 2.19
C THR A 614 5.28 2.40 3.37
N PHE A 615 5.72 3.03 4.46
CA PHE A 615 5.02 3.11 5.75
C PHE A 615 4.81 4.54 6.23
#